data_AF-A0A940SVN5-F1
#
_entry.id   AF-A0A940SVN5-F1
#
_cell.length_a   1.000
_cell.length_b   1.000
_cell.length_c   1.000
_cell.angle_alpha   90.00
_cell.angle_beta   90.00
_cell.angle_gamma   90.00
#
_symmetry.space_group_name_H-M   'P 1'
#
loop_
_entity.id
_entity.type
_entity.pdbx_description
1 polymer ?
#
loop_
_entity_poly.entity_id
_entity_poly.type
_entity_poly.pdbx_seq_one_letter_code
_entity_poly.pdbx_strand_id
1 'polypeptide(L)'
;MDRLKYISTERMYEGILVELTDAGVTIDLKGRLGQIKIPKRMLISQNELQVGQVVGFMMSYPEVLDPEPDEKYVYAIEQNKKRMEEIKSRYQEKSEN
;
A
#
# COMPACT_ATOMS: atom_id res chain seq x y z
N MET A 1 6.28 22.46 -2.22
CA MET A 1 5.06 21.90 -1.59
C MET A 1 5.51 21.00 -0.46
N ASP A 2 4.98 21.23 0.74
CA ASP A 2 5.52 20.81 2.04
C ASP A 2 6.05 19.37 2.10
N ARG A 3 7.24 19.23 2.68
CA ARG A 3 7.84 17.96 3.14
C ARG A 3 7.27 17.66 4.51
N LEU A 4 6.03 17.14 4.53
CA LEU A 4 4.96 17.62 5.42
C LEU A 4 5.21 17.65 6.93
N LYS A 5 5.94 18.67 7.38
CA LYS A 5 5.67 19.45 8.58
C LYS A 5 4.28 20.11 8.46
N TYR A 6 3.25 19.28 8.52
CA TYR A 6 1.85 19.59 8.77
C TYR A 6 1.24 20.75 7.95
N ILE A 7 0.43 20.43 6.94
CA ILE A 7 -0.85 21.13 6.85
C ILE A 7 -1.96 20.22 6.34
N SER A 8 -3.09 20.34 7.03
CA SER A 8 -4.23 19.42 6.92
C SER A 8 -5.27 19.93 5.94
N THR A 9 -5.71 19.05 5.05
CA THR A 9 -7.00 19.14 4.38
C THR A 9 -7.51 17.71 4.33
N GLU A 10 -8.04 17.24 5.45
CA GLU A 10 -8.51 15.86 5.60
C GLU A 10 -9.44 15.51 4.44
N ARG A 11 -9.08 14.47 3.68
CA ARG A 11 -9.91 13.97 2.60
C ARG A 11 -10.48 12.62 3.00
N MET A 12 -11.74 12.41 2.66
CA MET A 12 -12.37 11.11 2.82
C MET A 12 -11.87 10.17 1.73
N TYR A 13 -11.38 9.01 2.15
CA TYR A 13 -10.99 7.90 1.30
C TYR A 13 -11.94 6.74 1.54
N GLU A 14 -12.19 5.99 0.49
CA GLU A 14 -12.94 4.76 0.55
C GLU A 14 -12.03 3.58 0.21
N GLY A 15 -12.33 2.43 0.79
CA GLY A 15 -11.63 1.19 0.51
C GLY A 15 -12.55 0.00 0.64
N ILE A 16 -12.05 -1.15 0.22
CA ILE A 16 -12.72 -2.44 0.35
C ILE A 16 -11.87 -3.30 1.28
N LEU A 17 -12.51 -3.95 2.24
CA LEU A 17 -11.84 -4.95 3.06
C LEU A 17 -11.52 -6.16 2.19
N VAL A 18 -10.26 -6.32 1.80
CA VAL A 18 -9.81 -7.44 0.95
C VAL A 18 -9.30 -8.61 1.77
N GLU A 19 -8.86 -8.34 3.01
CA GLU A 19 -8.36 -9.34 3.92
C GLU A 19 -8.75 -8.97 5.35
N LEU A 20 -9.36 -9.92 6.05
CA LEU A 20 -9.60 -9.84 7.47
C LEU A 20 -8.77 -10.90 8.17
N THR A 21 -8.00 -10.46 9.14
CA THR A 21 -7.29 -11.32 10.08
C THR A 21 -7.78 -11.01 11.50
N ASP A 22 -7.43 -11.83 12.48
CA ASP A 22 -7.92 -11.68 13.87
C ASP A 22 -7.65 -10.28 14.45
N ALA A 23 -6.52 -9.68 14.08
CA ALA A 23 -6.06 -8.41 14.61
C ALA A 23 -5.82 -7.32 13.54
N GLY A 24 -5.67 -7.69 12.27
CA GLY A 24 -5.33 -6.77 11.17
C GLY A 24 -6.36 -6.82 10.05
N VAL A 25 -6.50 -5.70 9.38
CA VAL A 25 -7.40 -5.54 8.25
C VAL A 25 -6.62 -4.93 7.11
N THR A 26 -6.66 -5.59 5.96
CA THR A 26 -6.10 -5.07 4.72
C THR A 26 -7.22 -4.40 3.97
N ILE A 27 -7.11 -3.08 3.84
CA ILE A 27 -8.01 -2.28 3.04
C ILE A 27 -7.31 -2.05 1.72
N ASP A 28 -7.91 -2.54 0.65
CA ASP A 28 -7.55 -2.11 -0.68
C ASP A 28 -8.23 -0.78 -0.94
N LEU A 29 -7.43 0.25 -1.08
CA LEU A 29 -7.93 1.60 -1.24
C LEU A 29 -8.56 1.73 -2.62
N LYS A 30 -9.83 2.17 -2.66
CA LYS A 30 -10.51 2.45 -3.92
C LYS A 30 -9.69 3.47 -4.70
N GLY A 31 -9.62 3.27 -6.00
CA GLY A 31 -8.74 4.07 -6.85
C GLY A 31 -7.32 3.52 -6.96
N ARG A 32 -7.05 2.27 -6.54
CA ARG A 32 -5.76 1.58 -6.70
C ARG A 32 -4.59 2.29 -6.01
N LEU A 33 -4.85 2.87 -4.84
CA LEU A 33 -3.79 3.49 -4.03
C LEU A 33 -2.94 2.44 -3.28
N GLY A 34 -3.14 1.17 -3.61
CA GLY A 34 -2.53 0.04 -2.96
C GLY A 34 -3.29 -0.34 -1.70
N GLN A 35 -2.61 -1.11 -0.89
CA GLN A 35 -3.19 -1.71 0.29
C GLN A 35 -2.62 -1.02 1.51
N ILE A 36 -3.51 -0.60 2.39
CA ILE A 36 -3.13 -0.25 3.75
C ILE A 36 -3.53 -1.39 4.66
N LYS A 37 -2.59 -1.82 5.48
CA LYS A 37 -2.83 -2.80 6.52
C LYS A 37 -2.94 -2.04 7.83
N ILE A 38 -4.12 -2.00 8.41
CA ILE A 38 -4.40 -1.29 9.66
C ILE A 38 -4.92 -2.27 10.72
N PRO A 39 -4.73 -1.98 12.02
CA PRO A 39 -5.32 -2.77 13.10
C PRO A 39 -6.85 -2.77 13.06
N LYS A 40 -7.45 -3.94 13.32
CA LYS A 40 -8.91 -4.11 13.36
C LYS A 40 -9.60 -3.17 14.35
N ARG A 41 -8.94 -2.86 15.47
CA ARG A 41 -9.43 -1.90 16.50
C ARG A 41 -9.57 -0.47 15.99
N MET A 42 -8.91 -0.09 14.88
CA MET A 42 -9.09 1.23 14.26
C MET A 42 -10.38 1.35 13.47
N LEU A 43 -11.03 0.22 13.16
CA LEU A 43 -12.32 0.20 12.49
C LEU A 43 -13.44 0.32 13.52
N ILE A 44 -14.21 1.39 13.39
CA ILE A 44 -15.43 1.60 14.16
C ILE A 44 -16.56 0.94 13.37
N SER A 45 -17.13 -0.13 13.91
CA SER A 45 -18.26 -0.83 13.32
C SER A 45 -19.24 -1.23 14.42
N GLN A 46 -20.54 -1.11 14.15
CA GLN A 46 -21.60 -1.60 15.04
C GLN A 46 -21.85 -3.10 14.84
N ASN A 47 -21.40 -3.65 13.71
CA ASN A 47 -21.64 -5.02 13.27
C ASN A 47 -20.30 -5.74 13.07
N GLU A 48 -20.35 -7.06 12.94
CA GLU A 48 -19.16 -7.85 12.62
C GLU A 48 -18.58 -7.47 11.24
N LEU A 49 -17.26 -7.38 11.19
CA LEU A 49 -16.51 -7.03 9.98
C LEU A 49 -16.44 -8.24 9.04
N GLN A 50 -16.63 -8.00 7.75
CA GLN A 50 -16.62 -9.02 6.69
C GLN A 50 -15.80 -8.56 5.47
N VAL A 51 -15.15 -9.51 4.80
CA VAL A 51 -14.42 -9.24 3.55
C VAL A 51 -15.42 -8.80 2.47
N GLY A 52 -15.04 -7.79 1.68
CA GLY A 52 -15.89 -7.15 0.69
C GLY A 52 -16.68 -5.95 1.19
N GLN A 53 -16.68 -5.67 2.51
CA GLN A 53 -17.33 -4.48 3.04
C GLN A 53 -16.60 -3.20 2.59
N VAL A 54 -17.41 -2.18 2.25
CA VAL A 54 -16.92 -0.84 1.93
C VAL A 54 -16.67 -0.09 3.23
N VAL A 55 -15.46 0.45 3.36
CA VAL A 55 -15.05 1.27 4.50
C VAL A 55 -14.69 2.68 4.02
N GLY A 56 -15.05 3.68 4.81
CA GLY A 56 -14.68 5.07 4.60
C GLY A 56 -13.84 5.58 5.77
N PHE A 57 -12.75 6.29 5.49
CA PHE A 57 -11.88 6.86 6.51
C PHE A 57 -11.31 8.20 6.04
N MET A 58 -11.03 9.11 6.96
CA MET A 58 -10.28 10.32 6.63
C MET A 58 -8.79 10.00 6.65
N MET A 59 -8.10 10.20 5.53
CA MET A 59 -6.65 10.10 5.50
C MET A 59 -6.09 11.48 5.83
N SER A 60 -5.37 11.59 6.95
CA SER A 60 -4.39 12.65 7.12
C SER A 60 -3.11 12.24 6.38
N TYR A 61 -1.91 12.34 6.94
CA TYR A 61 -0.69 12.18 6.13
C TYR A 61 0.40 11.33 6.79
N PRO A 62 0.92 10.29 6.10
CA PRO A 62 2.19 9.71 6.48
C PRO A 62 3.34 10.64 6.05
N GLU A 63 4.21 11.01 6.99
CA GLU A 63 5.36 11.89 6.75
C GLU A 63 6.67 11.08 6.67
N VAL A 64 7.54 11.47 5.73
CA VAL A 64 8.88 10.90 5.56
C VAL A 64 9.85 11.65 6.46
N LEU A 65 10.57 10.89 7.29
CA LEU A 65 11.25 11.47 8.45
C LEU A 65 12.76 11.59 8.28
N ASP A 66 13.36 10.67 7.52
CA ASP A 66 14.80 10.63 7.37
C ASP A 66 15.23 11.11 5.99
N PRO A 67 16.23 12.00 5.92
CA PRO A 67 16.71 12.54 4.67
C PRO A 67 17.38 11.53 3.73
N GLU A 68 17.94 10.42 4.20
CA GLU A 68 18.68 9.48 3.35
C GLU A 68 18.01 8.10 3.17
N PRO A 69 18.04 7.51 1.94
CA PRO A 69 17.48 6.20 1.69
C PRO A 69 18.30 5.08 2.32
N ASP A 70 17.63 3.99 2.69
CA ASP A 70 18.33 2.76 3.08
C ASP A 70 18.90 2.05 1.85
N GLU A 71 20.21 2.15 1.66
CA GLU A 71 20.93 1.61 0.50
C GLU A 71 20.81 0.09 0.33
N LYS A 72 20.68 -0.65 1.43
CA LYS A 72 20.46 -2.10 1.37
C LYS A 72 19.07 -2.42 0.86
N TYR A 73 18.06 -1.63 1.24
CA TYR A 73 16.69 -1.79 0.74
C TYR A 73 16.58 -1.39 -0.73
N VAL A 74 17.28 -0.33 -1.13
CA VAL A 74 17.49 0.07 -2.52
C VAL A 74 18.09 -1.09 -3.30
N TYR A 75 19.13 -1.73 -2.77
CA TYR A 75 19.77 -2.86 -3.44
C TYR A 75 18.87 -4.10 -3.53
N ALA A 76 18.13 -4.46 -2.48
CA ALA A 76 17.23 -5.62 -2.52
C ALA A 76 16.04 -5.41 -3.48
N ILE A 77 15.52 -4.18 -3.55
CA ILE A 77 14.53 -3.78 -4.55
C ILE A 77 15.14 -3.89 -5.96
N GLU A 78 16.41 -3.51 -6.14
CA GLU A 78 17.13 -3.66 -7.40
C GLU A 78 17.39 -5.11 -7.79
N GLN A 79 17.75 -5.98 -6.86
CA GLN A 79 17.98 -7.40 -7.16
C GLN A 79 16.68 -8.13 -7.48
N ASN A 80 15.60 -7.84 -6.75
CA ASN A 80 14.28 -8.36 -7.12
C ASN A 80 13.82 -7.80 -8.48
N LYS A 81 14.12 -6.54 -8.82
CA LYS A 81 13.85 -5.98 -10.16
C LYS A 81 14.64 -6.69 -11.26
N LYS A 82 15.94 -6.89 -11.06
CA LYS A 82 16.82 -7.56 -12.03
C LYS A 82 16.39 -9.01 -12.25
N ARG A 83 16.10 -9.74 -11.17
CA ARG A 83 15.57 -11.10 -11.27
C ARG A 83 14.25 -11.15 -12.04
N MET A 84 13.38 -10.17 -11.84
CA MET A 84 12.14 -10.07 -12.62
C MET A 84 12.38 -9.62 -14.08
N GLU A 85 13.45 -8.89 -14.40
CA GLU A 85 13.88 -8.48 -15.74
C GLU A 85 14.50 -9.63 -16.54
N GLU A 86 15.33 -10.44 -15.89
CA GLU A 86 15.91 -11.63 -16.49
C GLU A 86 14.84 -12.68 -16.81
N ILE A 87 13.88 -12.83 -15.91
CA ILE A 87 12.72 -13.69 -16.16
C ILE A 87 11.98 -13.18 -17.41
N LYS A 88 11.91 -11.87 -17.64
CA LYS A 88 11.21 -11.26 -18.78
C LYS A 88 11.99 -11.26 -20.09
N SER A 89 13.29 -10.95 -20.12
CA SER A 89 14.11 -10.97 -21.35
C SER A 89 14.14 -12.37 -21.97
N ARG A 90 14.17 -13.39 -21.12
CA ARG A 90 14.01 -14.79 -21.50
C ARG A 90 12.65 -15.10 -22.15
N TYR A 91 11.62 -14.34 -21.83
CA TYR A 91 10.33 -14.44 -22.52
C TYR A 91 10.30 -13.62 -23.85
N GLN A 92 11.16 -12.61 -24.05
CA GLN A 92 11.21 -11.75 -25.25
C GLN A 92 12.07 -12.29 -26.41
N GLU A 93 13.24 -12.86 -26.13
CA GLU A 93 14.07 -13.52 -27.16
C GLU A 93 13.36 -14.74 -27.76
N LYS A 94 12.40 -15.30 -27.03
CA LYS A 94 11.49 -16.36 -27.49
C LYS A 94 10.38 -15.86 -28.43
N SER A 95 10.34 -14.57 -28.73
CA SER A 95 9.25 -13.95 -29.50
C SER A 95 9.66 -13.12 -30.73
N GLU A 96 10.94 -12.69 -30.87
CA GLU A 96 11.48 -12.07 -32.11
C GLU A 96 12.16 -13.08 -33.06
N ASN A 97 12.34 -14.32 -32.58
CA ASN A 97 12.56 -15.53 -33.38
C ASN A 97 11.23 -16.25 -33.63
#